data_AF-A0AAQ3B1E1-F1
#
_entry.id   AF-A0AAQ3B1E1-F1
#
_cell.length_a   1.000
_cell.length_b   1.000
_cell.length_c   1.000
_cell.angle_alpha   90.00
_cell.angle_beta   90.00
_cell.angle_gamma   90.00
#
_symmetry.space_group_name_H-M   'P 1'
#
loop_
_entity.id
_entity.type
_entity.pdbx_description
1 polymer ?
#
loop_
_entity_poly.entity_id
_entity_poly.type
_entity_poly.pdbx_seq_one_letter_code
_entity_poly.pdbx_strand_id
1 'polypeptide(L)'
;MEVMTQENVKIDICNQAIETLKLNRSVLQPQLFDSIEKQLEWLISYFEGTSNERSKLFELTFGHYAAREIDPRERDLVDALNKAFYVAVQTRRGLKLELSELGIDS
;
A
#
# COMPACT_ATOMS: atom_id res chain seq x y z
N MET A 1 1.53 -24.98 -8.62
CA MET A 1 0.53 -24.00 -8.15
C MET A 1 1.02 -23.56 -6.80
N GLU A 2 1.76 -22.44 -6.73
CA GLU A 2 2.21 -21.92 -5.43
C GLU A 2 0.97 -21.54 -4.62
N VAL A 3 0.93 -21.97 -3.36
CA VAL A 3 -0.11 -21.54 -2.43
C VAL A 3 0.16 -20.06 -2.17
N MET A 4 -0.63 -19.18 -2.77
CA MET A 4 -0.52 -17.74 -2.58
C MET A 4 -0.88 -17.44 -1.12
N THR A 5 0.14 -17.25 -0.28
CA THR A 5 -0.06 -16.95 1.13
C THR A 5 -0.64 -15.55 1.28
N GLN A 6 -1.39 -15.32 2.36
CA GLN A 6 -1.88 -13.97 2.67
C GLN A 6 -0.75 -12.95 2.81
N GLU A 7 0.48 -13.37 3.12
CA GLU A 7 1.65 -12.48 3.18
C GLU A 7 2.16 -12.12 1.78
N ASN A 8 2.26 -13.08 0.87
CA ASN A 8 2.65 -12.81 -0.53
C ASN A 8 1.68 -11.82 -1.20
N VAL A 9 0.37 -12.02 -1.02
CA VAL A 9 -0.64 -11.08 -1.54
C VAL A 9 -0.45 -9.67 -0.99
N LYS A 10 -0.14 -9.53 0.31
CA LYS A 10 0.10 -8.21 0.92
C LYS A 10 1.33 -7.53 0.33
N ILE A 11 2.41 -8.29 0.16
CA ILE A 11 3.66 -7.80 -0.43
C ILE A 11 3.42 -7.38 -1.88
N ASP A 12 2.74 -8.19 -2.68
CA ASP A 12 2.44 -7.90 -4.09
C ASP A 12 1.63 -6.62 -4.26
N ILE A 13 0.59 -6.42 -3.43
CA ILE A 13 -0.21 -5.19 -3.44
C ILE A 13 0.65 -3.96 -3.10
N CYS A 14 1.55 -4.07 -2.11
CA CYS A 14 2.42 -2.96 -1.73
C CYS A 14 3.49 -2.67 -2.80
N ASN A 15 4.04 -3.71 -3.42
CA ASN A 15 4.96 -3.58 -4.55
C ASN A 15 4.29 -2.90 -5.74
N GLN A 16 3.08 -3.33 -6.11
CA GLN A 16 2.30 -2.68 -7.17
C GLN A 16 2.06 -1.20 -6.86
N ALA A 17 1.77 -0.86 -5.60
CA ALA A 17 1.62 0.54 -5.18
C ALA A 17 2.93 1.35 -5.33
N ILE A 18 4.08 0.79 -4.97
CA ILE A 18 5.39 1.44 -5.18
C ILE A 18 5.71 1.61 -6.66
N GLU A 19 5.48 0.60 -7.48
CA GLU A 19 5.71 0.67 -8.92
C GLU A 19 4.84 1.76 -9.56
N THR A 20 3.55 1.76 -9.22
CA THR A 20 2.62 2.78 -9.70
C THR A 20 3.02 4.17 -9.20
N LEU A 21 3.44 4.31 -7.95
CA LEU A 21 3.99 5.57 -7.41
C LEU A 21 5.19 6.06 -8.23
N LYS A 22 6.15 5.17 -8.52
CA LYS A 22 7.36 5.48 -9.30
C LYS A 22 7.04 5.90 -10.73
N LEU A 23 6.10 5.22 -11.39
CA LEU A 23 5.62 5.60 -12.72
C LEU A 23 4.97 6.98 -12.75
N ASN A 24 4.34 7.38 -11.63
CA ASN A 24 3.66 8.66 -11.47
C ASN A 24 4.51 9.71 -10.71
N ARG A 25 5.84 9.56 -10.63
CA ARG A 25 6.70 10.53 -9.91
C ARG A 25 6.55 11.96 -10.40
N SER A 26 6.35 12.15 -11.71
CA SER A 26 6.28 13.48 -12.35
C SER A 26 5.05 14.29 -11.96
N VAL A 27 3.96 13.64 -11.53
CA VAL A 27 2.70 14.30 -11.14
C VAL A 27 2.62 14.60 -9.64
N LEU A 28 3.62 14.16 -8.86
CA LEU A 28 3.65 14.31 -7.41
C LEU A 28 4.69 15.34 -6.97
N GLN A 29 4.35 16.07 -5.90
CA GLN A 29 5.35 16.88 -5.22
C GLN A 29 6.45 15.99 -4.64
N PRO A 30 7.74 16.38 -4.72
CA PRO A 30 8.85 15.53 -4.26
C PRO A 30 8.70 15.03 -2.83
N GLN A 31 8.27 15.91 -1.92
CA GLN A 31 8.09 15.60 -0.50
C GLN A 31 6.96 14.58 -0.26
N LEU A 32 5.90 14.68 -1.05
CA LEU A 32 4.75 13.77 -0.97
C LEU A 32 5.16 12.38 -1.45
N PHE A 33 5.85 12.31 -2.60
CA PHE A 33 6.39 11.06 -3.11
C PHE A 33 7.31 10.41 -2.08
N ASP A 34 8.30 11.14 -1.57
CA ASP A 34 9.33 10.55 -0.69
C ASP A 34 8.71 10.05 0.62
N SER A 35 7.63 10.69 1.10
CA SER A 35 6.87 10.24 2.26
C SER A 35 6.06 8.97 1.97
N ILE A 36 5.37 8.90 0.83
CA ILE A 36 4.59 7.70 0.45
C ILE A 36 5.53 6.52 0.20
N GLU A 37 6.64 6.73 -0.52
CA GLU A 37 7.61 5.69 -0.83
C GLU A 37 8.17 5.06 0.44
N LYS A 38 8.67 5.87 1.39
CA LYS A 38 9.20 5.36 2.68
C LYS A 38 8.17 4.58 3.48
N GLN A 39 6.92 5.01 3.47
CA GLN A 39 5.84 4.32 4.18
C GLN A 39 5.52 2.96 3.54
N LEU A 40 5.50 2.88 2.21
CA LEU A 40 5.28 1.61 1.49
C LEU A 40 6.48 0.68 1.64
N GLU A 41 7.71 1.18 1.53
CA GLU A 41 8.93 0.39 1.74
C GLU A 41 8.96 -0.22 3.14
N TRP A 42 8.64 0.58 4.16
CA TRP A 42 8.53 0.08 5.52
C TRP A 42 7.44 -1.00 5.66
N LEU A 43 6.28 -0.80 5.02
CA LEU A 43 5.18 -1.75 5.06
C LEU A 43 5.54 -3.09 4.38
N ILE A 44 6.28 -3.05 3.27
CA ILE A 44 6.83 -4.26 2.62
C ILE A 44 7.81 -4.96 3.57
N SER A 45 8.78 -4.24 4.14
CA SER A 45 9.72 -4.80 5.12
C SER A 45 9.02 -5.42 6.34
N TYR A 46 7.89 -4.85 6.76
CA TYR A 46 7.06 -5.41 7.82
C TYR A 46 6.45 -6.76 7.42
N PHE A 47 5.95 -6.90 6.19
CA PHE A 47 5.39 -8.16 5.70
C PHE A 47 6.46 -9.22 5.36
N GLU A 48 7.65 -8.80 4.96
CA GLU A 48 8.81 -9.68 4.78
C GLU A 48 9.40 -10.16 6.13
N GLY A 49 8.95 -9.59 7.25
CA GLY A 49 9.45 -9.91 8.59
C GLY A 49 10.80 -9.28 8.93
N THR A 50 11.32 -8.38 8.09
CA THR A 50 12.58 -7.64 8.33
C THR A 50 12.37 -6.44 9.25
N SER A 51 11.13 -5.94 9.35
CA SER A 51 10.71 -4.97 10.38
C SER A 51 9.61 -5.56 11.26
N ASN A 52 9.65 -5.28 12.57
CA ASN A 52 8.72 -5.84 13.57
C ASN A 52 7.98 -4.76 14.40
N GLU A 53 8.13 -3.48 14.03
CA GLU A 53 7.56 -2.34 14.76
C GLU A 53 6.05 -2.16 14.46
N ARG A 54 5.20 -3.02 15.02
CA ARG A 54 3.74 -2.99 14.78
C ARG A 54 3.08 -1.63 15.05
N SER A 55 3.63 -0.81 15.96
CA SER A 55 3.12 0.55 16.24
C SER A 55 3.10 1.45 15.01
N LYS A 56 4.09 1.32 14.10
CA LYS A 56 4.17 2.12 12.88
C LYS A 56 3.00 1.88 11.91
N LEU A 57 2.28 0.75 12.00
CA LEU A 57 1.03 0.55 11.24
C LEU A 57 -0.03 1.63 11.56
N PHE A 58 0.02 2.23 12.75
CA PHE A 58 -0.90 3.30 13.16
C PHE A 58 -0.45 4.68 12.67
N GLU A 59 0.80 4.81 12.25
CA GLU A 59 1.43 6.06 11.79
C GLU A 59 1.35 6.23 10.28
N LEU A 60 0.91 5.20 9.54
CA LEU A 60 0.75 5.26 8.09
C LEU A 60 -0.35 6.26 7.71
N THR A 61 0.00 7.19 6.82
CA THR A 61 -0.86 8.28 6.35
C THR A 61 -1.02 8.30 4.83
N PHE A 62 -0.31 7.47 4.07
CA PHE A 62 -0.33 7.52 2.61
C PHE A 62 -1.73 7.35 1.97
N GLY A 63 -2.67 6.66 2.62
CA GLY A 63 -4.07 6.63 2.17
C GLY A 63 -4.78 7.98 2.27
N HIS A 64 -4.44 8.79 3.26
CA HIS A 64 -4.96 10.18 3.36
C HIS A 64 -4.36 11.07 2.28
N TYR A 65 -3.08 10.87 1.94
CA TYR A 65 -2.45 11.57 0.83
C TYR A 65 -3.12 11.22 -0.50
N ALA A 66 -3.40 9.94 -0.76
CA ALA A 66 -4.11 9.50 -1.95
C ALA A 66 -5.48 10.17 -2.13
N ALA A 67 -6.21 10.37 -1.03
CA ALA A 67 -7.55 10.98 -1.07
C ALA A 67 -7.56 12.52 -1.17
N ARG A 68 -6.48 13.20 -0.76
CA ARG A 68 -6.50 14.66 -0.55
C ARG A 68 -5.49 15.43 -1.39
N GLU A 69 -4.34 14.82 -1.67
CA GLU A 69 -3.17 15.51 -2.23
C GLU A 69 -2.86 15.04 -3.66
N ILE A 70 -3.49 13.97 -4.14
CA ILE A 70 -3.32 13.42 -5.49
C ILE A 70 -4.54 13.80 -6.34
N ASP A 71 -4.30 14.21 -7.59
CA ASP A 71 -5.38 14.50 -8.53
C ASP A 71 -6.24 13.24 -8.73
N PRO A 72 -7.58 13.29 -8.53
CA PRO A 72 -8.47 12.16 -8.75
C PRO A 72 -8.46 11.58 -10.17
N ARG A 73 -7.87 12.28 -11.14
CA ARG A 73 -7.64 11.79 -12.50
C ARG A 73 -6.54 10.73 -12.56
N GLU A 74 -5.62 10.71 -11.61
CA GLU A 74 -4.59 9.67 -11.45
C GLU A 74 -5.18 8.41 -10.81
N ARG A 75 -6.22 7.87 -11.44
CA ARG A 75 -7.08 6.80 -10.88
C ARG A 75 -6.28 5.57 -10.49
N ASP A 76 -5.33 5.16 -11.32
CA ASP A 76 -4.53 3.95 -11.07
C ASP A 76 -3.63 4.14 -9.84
N LEU A 77 -3.04 5.32 -9.67
CA LEU A 77 -2.24 5.65 -8.50
C LEU A 77 -3.09 5.70 -7.22
N VAL A 78 -4.24 6.38 -7.28
CA VAL A 78 -5.15 6.48 -6.14
C VAL A 78 -5.67 5.10 -5.73
N ASP A 79 -6.05 4.26 -6.70
CA ASP A 79 -6.52 2.89 -6.46
C ASP A 79 -5.42 2.02 -5.83
N ALA A 80 -4.20 2.04 -6.39
CA ALA A 80 -3.09 1.25 -5.86
C ALA A 80 -2.73 1.64 -4.42
N LEU A 81 -2.69 2.94 -4.12
CA LEU A 81 -2.44 3.42 -2.75
C LEU A 81 -3.58 3.07 -1.79
N ASN A 82 -4.83 3.14 -2.24
CA ASN A 82 -5.98 2.76 -1.41
C ASN A 82 -5.97 1.27 -1.09
N LYS A 83 -5.63 0.40 -2.06
CA LYS A 83 -5.49 -1.05 -1.85
C LYS A 83 -4.38 -1.36 -0.84
N ALA A 84 -3.21 -0.75 -0.99
CA ALA A 84 -2.13 -0.90 -0.02
C ALA A 84 -2.50 -0.37 1.38
N PHE A 85 -3.26 0.73 1.44
CA PHE A 85 -3.73 1.28 2.72
C PHE A 85 -4.79 0.38 3.38
N TYR A 86 -5.69 -0.21 2.60
CA TYR A 86 -6.62 -1.23 3.07
C TYR A 86 -5.87 -2.42 3.68
N VAL A 87 -4.82 -2.92 3.00
CA VAL A 87 -3.95 -3.98 3.51
C VAL A 87 -3.33 -3.62 4.88
N ALA A 88 -2.81 -2.40 5.01
CA ALA A 88 -2.26 -1.91 6.27
C ALA A 88 -3.33 -1.87 7.38
N VAL A 89 -4.54 -1.38 7.06
CA VAL A 89 -5.66 -1.29 8.01
C VAL A 89 -6.14 -2.67 8.47
N GLN A 90 -6.31 -3.64 7.57
CA GLN A 90 -6.70 -5.01 7.92
C GLN A 90 -5.63 -5.68 8.79
N THR A 91 -4.36 -5.52 8.41
CA THR A 91 -3.22 -6.03 9.20
C THR A 91 -3.21 -5.44 10.61
N ARG A 92 -3.39 -4.11 10.72
CA ARG A 92 -3.49 -3.43 12.02
C ARG A 92 -4.62 -3.99 12.89
N ARG A 93 -5.74 -4.37 12.27
CA ARG A 93 -6.90 -4.96 12.95
C ARG A 93 -6.77 -6.47 13.21
N GLY A 94 -5.74 -7.13 12.69
CA GLY A 94 -5.59 -8.59 12.78
C GLY A 94 -6.60 -9.35 11.93
N LEU A 95 -7.09 -8.73 10.86
CA LEU A 95 -8.10 -9.27 9.96
C LEU A 95 -7.48 -9.82 8.67
N LYS A 96 -8.17 -10.78 8.05
CA LYS A 96 -7.82 -11.29 6.72
C LYS A 96 -8.18 -10.26 5.65
N LEU A 97 -7.52 -10.33 4.50
CA LEU A 97 -7.88 -9.51 3.35
C LEU A 97 -9.14 -10.07 2.68
N GLU A 98 -10.09 -9.19 2.37
CA GLU A 98 -11.22 -9.53 1.51
C GLU A 98 -10.81 -9.25 0.06
N LEU A 99 -10.60 -10.31 -0.73
CA LEU A 99 -10.09 -10.20 -2.10
C LEU A 99 -11.06 -9.44 -3.03
N SER A 100 -12.36 -9.47 -2.73
CA SER A 100 -13.39 -8.69 -3.44
C SER A 100 -13.16 -7.18 -3.33
N GLU A 101 -12.72 -6.69 -2.17
CA GLU A 101 -12.39 -5.27 -1.94
C GLU A 101 -11.13 -4.85 -2.71
N LEU A 102 -10.35 -5.81 -3.19
CA LEU A 102 -9.12 -5.59 -3.96
C LEU A 102 -9.35 -5.76 -5.47
N GLY A 103 -10.57 -6.10 -5.89
CA GLY A 103 -10.88 -6.44 -7.29
C GLY A 103 -10.17 -7.71 -7.77
N ILE A 104 -9.82 -8.61 -6.84
CA ILE A 104 -9.24 -9.91 -7.13
C ILE A 104 -10.39 -10.93 -7.04
N ASP A 105 -10.94 -11.31 -8.19
CA ASP A 105 -11.92 -12.38 -8.27
C ASP A 105 -11.28 -13.71 -7.86
N SER A 106 -11.96 -14.47 -7.01
CA SER A 106 -11.53 -15.79 -6.51
C SER A 106 -11.79 -16.91 -7.51
#